data_AF-A0A377TZW9-F1
#
_entry.id   AF-A0A377TZW9-F1
#
_cell.length_a   1.000
_cell.length_b   1.000
_cell.length_c   1.000
_cell.angle_alpha   90.00
_cell.angle_beta   90.00
_cell.angle_gamma   90.00
#
_symmetry.space_group_name_H-M   'P 1'
#
loop_
_entity.id
_entity.type
_entity.pdbx_description
1 polymer ?
#
loop_
_entity_poly.entity_id
_entity_poly.type
_entity_poly.pdbx_seq_one_letter_code
_entity_poly.pdbx_strand_id
1 'polypeptide(L)'
;MEHALVNYLSLDVPNTAFMLLCASLVMLMTPGLAFFYGGLVPRKSIVTIMAQSFFSMGWVAALWFIVGYSLSFGPTLNGIIGDPLYYSFMNNIDPGTMYTGNKGGIPLLVHFVYQMMFAIITPALITGAFANRVNFPAYLVFLTFWTLLVYCPFVHMIWSPQECWRNGES
;
A
#
# COMPACT_ATOMS: atom_id res chain seq x y z
N MET A 1 19.39 25.94 4.30
CA MET A 1 18.27 26.59 5.02
C MET A 1 17.20 27.08 4.06
N GLU A 2 17.56 27.73 2.95
CA GLU A 2 16.58 28.21 1.95
C GLU A 2 15.69 27.10 1.38
N HIS A 3 16.27 25.95 0.99
CA HIS A 3 15.52 24.79 0.52
C HIS A 3 14.50 24.23 1.53
N ALA A 4 14.73 24.35 2.84
CA ALA A 4 13.76 23.90 3.83
C ALA A 4 12.53 24.81 3.85
N LEU A 5 12.72 26.13 3.71
CA LEU A 5 11.63 27.10 3.75
C LEU A 5 10.73 27.04 2.51
N VAL A 6 11.30 26.74 1.34
CA VAL A 6 10.52 26.52 0.10
C VAL A 6 9.63 25.27 0.21
N ASN A 7 10.10 24.21 0.87
CA ASN A 7 9.31 23.00 1.08
C ASN A 7 8.09 23.23 2.01
N TYR A 8 8.22 24.02 3.09
CA TYR A 8 7.09 24.37 3.94
C TYR A 8 6.03 25.22 3.21
N LEU A 9 6.44 26.07 2.25
CA LEU A 9 5.50 26.82 1.41
C LEU A 9 4.73 25.94 0.41
N SER A 10 5.27 24.79 0.05
CA SER A 10 4.61 23.81 -0.83
C SER A 10 3.73 22.80 -0.09
N LEU A 11 3.78 22.78 1.25
CA LEU A 11 3.03 21.85 2.08
C LEU A 11 1.63 22.38 2.34
N ASP A 12 0.65 21.63 1.84
CA ASP A 12 -0.75 21.98 1.99
C ASP A 12 -1.31 21.24 3.22
N VAL A 13 -1.33 21.94 4.36
CA VAL A 13 -1.71 21.38 5.67
C VAL A 13 -3.13 20.77 5.66
N PRO A 14 -4.16 21.42 5.09
CA PRO A 14 -5.50 20.86 4.99
C PRO A 14 -5.54 19.54 4.21
N ASN A 15 -4.88 19.48 3.05
CA ASN A 15 -4.84 18.26 2.23
C ASN A 15 -4.09 17.15 2.96
N THR A 16 -2.99 17.49 3.61
CA THR A 16 -2.19 16.53 4.39
C THR A 16 -3.00 15.94 5.54
N ALA A 17 -3.71 16.78 6.31
CA ALA A 17 -4.57 16.34 7.41
C ALA A 17 -5.73 15.47 6.90
N PHE A 18 -6.36 15.86 5.80
CA PHE A 18 -7.43 15.08 5.18
C PHE A 18 -6.93 13.72 4.69
N MET A 19 -5.75 13.65 4.07
CA MET A 19 -5.15 12.39 3.62
C MET A 19 -4.81 11.46 4.78
N LEU A 20 -4.32 11.98 5.92
CA LEU A 20 -4.09 11.18 7.13
C LEU A 20 -5.40 10.66 7.73
N LEU A 21 -6.46 11.47 7.71
CA LEU A 21 -7.80 11.03 8.10
C LEU A 21 -8.29 9.90 7.18
N CYS A 22 -8.17 10.07 5.86
CA CYS A 22 -8.52 9.04 4.89
C CYS A 22 -7.72 7.75 5.12
N ALA A 23 -6.40 7.84 5.34
CA ALA A 23 -5.56 6.67 5.65
C ALA A 23 -6.03 5.94 6.91
N SER A 24 -6.41 6.68 7.95
CA SER A 24 -6.96 6.12 9.19
C SER A 24 -8.30 5.39 8.96
N LEU A 25 -9.16 5.95 8.10
CA LEU A 25 -10.43 5.31 7.74
C LEU A 25 -10.22 4.01 6.95
N VAL A 26 -9.27 3.98 6.01
CA VAL A 26 -8.94 2.75 5.27
C VAL A 26 -8.31 1.72 6.21
N MET A 27 -7.46 2.14 7.14
CA MET A 27 -6.88 1.25 8.15
C MET A 27 -7.97 0.51 8.95
N LEU A 28 -9.07 1.20 9.31
CA LEU A 28 -10.19 0.59 10.04
C LEU A 28 -10.94 -0.49 9.26
N MET A 29 -10.82 -0.53 7.93
CA MET A 29 -11.46 -1.57 7.13
C MET A 29 -10.81 -2.95 7.35
N THR A 30 -9.49 -3.02 7.54
CA THR A 30 -8.77 -4.28 7.77
C THR A 30 -9.23 -5.05 9.02
N PRO A 31 -9.32 -4.45 10.23
CA PRO A 31 -9.93 -5.11 11.37
C PRO A 31 -11.44 -5.30 11.20
N GLY A 32 -12.14 -4.38 10.50
CA GLY A 32 -13.55 -4.56 10.14
C GLY A 32 -13.80 -5.86 9.36
N LEU A 33 -12.95 -6.17 8.39
CA LEU A 33 -12.96 -7.42 7.64
C LEU A 33 -12.61 -8.63 8.52
N ALA A 34 -11.63 -8.49 9.42
CA ALA A 34 -11.27 -9.55 10.35
C ALA A 34 -12.47 -9.97 11.23
N PHE A 35 -13.24 -9.00 11.73
CA PHE A 35 -14.47 -9.26 12.48
C PHE A 35 -15.57 -9.83 11.60
N PHE A 36 -15.74 -9.31 10.38
CA PHE A 36 -16.74 -9.79 9.43
C PHE A 36 -16.50 -11.26 9.05
N TYR A 37 -15.30 -11.62 8.62
CA TYR A 37 -14.95 -13.00 8.27
C TYR A 37 -14.87 -13.90 9.51
N GLY A 38 -14.42 -13.38 10.66
CA GLY A 38 -14.44 -14.11 11.93
C GLY A 38 -15.87 -14.48 12.36
N GLY A 39 -16.85 -13.59 12.16
CA GLY A 39 -18.25 -13.84 12.51
C GLY A 39 -18.98 -14.84 11.61
N LEU A 40 -18.54 -15.01 10.36
CA LEU A 40 -19.14 -15.94 9.39
C LEU A 40 -18.63 -17.38 9.53
N VAL A 41 -17.63 -17.62 10.37
CA VAL A 41 -16.92 -18.89 10.46
C VAL A 41 -17.25 -19.60 11.78
N PRO A 42 -17.23 -20.96 11.82
CA PRO A 42 -17.46 -21.70 13.06
C PRO A 42 -16.56 -21.24 14.21
N ARG A 43 -17.13 -21.20 15.43
CA ARG A 43 -16.45 -20.74 16.66
C ARG A 43 -15.04 -21.28 16.88
N LYS A 44 -14.78 -22.53 16.46
CA LYS A 44 -13.47 -23.19 16.57
C LYS A 44 -12.35 -22.53 15.76
N SER A 45 -12.69 -21.78 14.70
CA SER A 45 -11.72 -21.21 13.75
C SER A 45 -11.65 -19.68 13.82
N ILE A 46 -12.46 -19.03 14.66
CA ILE A 46 -12.53 -17.57 14.78
C ILE A 46 -11.17 -16.99 15.18
N VAL A 47 -10.55 -17.53 16.23
CA VAL A 47 -9.26 -17.03 16.73
C VAL A 47 -8.18 -17.12 15.64
N THR A 48 -8.17 -18.20 14.87
CA THR A 48 -7.22 -18.41 13.77
C THR A 48 -7.41 -17.39 12.66
N ILE A 49 -8.65 -17.11 12.25
CA ILE A 49 -8.94 -16.14 11.18
C ILE A 49 -8.62 -14.71 11.63
N MET A 50 -8.96 -14.38 12.87
CA MET A 50 -8.62 -13.07 13.43
C MET A 50 -7.10 -12.89 13.48
N ALA A 51 -6.36 -13.88 13.99
CA ALA A 51 -4.89 -13.83 14.01
C ALA A 51 -4.32 -13.71 12.59
N GLN A 52 -4.79 -14.50 11.63
CA GLN A 52 -4.37 -14.43 10.22
C GLN A 52 -4.56 -13.03 9.62
N SER A 53 -5.67 -12.35 9.95
CA SER A 53 -5.98 -11.01 9.45
C SER A 53 -5.04 -9.94 10.03
N PHE A 54 -4.64 -10.05 11.30
CA PHE A 54 -3.64 -9.15 11.88
C PHE A 54 -2.22 -9.45 11.37
N PHE A 55 -1.88 -10.73 11.20
CA PHE A 55 -0.59 -11.11 10.63
C PHE A 55 -0.42 -10.65 9.19
N SER A 56 -1.47 -10.75 8.37
CA SER A 56 -1.43 -10.28 6.98
C SER A 56 -1.26 -8.77 6.87
N MET A 57 -1.90 -8.01 7.76
CA MET A 57 -1.70 -6.57 7.87
C MET A 57 -0.22 -6.22 8.11
N GLY A 58 0.42 -6.87 9.08
CA GLY A 58 1.85 -6.66 9.35
C GLY A 58 2.76 -7.15 8.22
N TRP A 59 2.44 -8.30 7.63
CA TRP A 59 3.23 -8.90 6.54
C TRP A 59 3.23 -8.04 5.29
N VAL A 60 2.06 -7.58 4.85
CA VAL A 60 1.95 -6.73 3.67
C VAL A 60 2.54 -5.34 3.92
N ALA A 61 2.40 -4.78 5.13
CA ALA A 61 3.07 -3.54 5.51
C ALA A 61 4.61 -3.67 5.41
N ALA A 62 5.18 -4.80 5.85
CA ALA A 62 6.60 -5.07 5.72
C ALA A 62 7.04 -5.20 4.25
N LEU A 63 6.29 -5.94 3.42
CA LEU A 63 6.57 -6.04 1.99
C LEU A 63 6.49 -4.69 1.29
N TRP A 64 5.51 -3.86 1.67
CA TRP A 64 5.34 -2.51 1.15
C TRP A 64 6.55 -1.63 1.45
N PHE A 65 7.03 -1.67 2.70
CA PHE A 65 8.22 -0.96 3.15
C PHE A 65 9.51 -1.44 2.45
N ILE A 66 9.69 -2.76 2.29
CA ILE A 66 10.90 -3.31 1.69
C ILE A 66 10.98 -2.97 0.21
N VAL A 67 9.92 -3.19 -0.55
CA VAL A 67 9.96 -3.10 -2.03
C VAL A 67 8.64 -2.70 -2.68
N GLY A 68 7.50 -2.93 -2.04
CA GLY A 68 6.18 -2.75 -2.66
C GLY A 68 5.89 -1.31 -3.08
N TYR A 69 6.28 -0.32 -2.27
CA TYR A 69 6.13 1.09 -2.67
C TYR A 69 7.00 1.43 -3.88
N SER A 70 8.25 0.93 -3.91
CA SER A 70 9.18 1.16 -5.02
C SER A 70 8.68 0.56 -6.34
N LEU A 71 8.16 -0.66 -6.31
CA LEU A 71 7.57 -1.30 -7.49
C LEU A 71 6.32 -0.56 -8.01
N SER A 72 5.60 0.12 -7.12
CA SER A 72 4.33 0.78 -7.45
C SER A 72 4.54 2.22 -7.93
N PHE A 73 5.41 2.98 -7.25
CA PHE A 73 5.58 4.44 -7.45
C PHE A 73 7.03 4.86 -7.74
N GLY A 74 7.96 3.92 -7.87
CA GLY A 74 9.32 4.19 -8.31
C GLY A 74 9.41 4.52 -9.82
N PRO A 75 10.58 4.98 -10.29
CA PRO A 75 10.82 5.26 -11.70
C PRO A 75 10.47 4.06 -12.59
N THR A 76 9.75 4.32 -13.67
CA THR A 76 9.26 3.27 -14.56
C THR A 76 10.37 2.49 -15.27
N LEU A 77 10.26 1.17 -15.21
CA LEU A 77 10.96 0.20 -16.06
C LEU A 77 9.97 -0.38 -17.07
N ASN A 78 10.17 -0.09 -18.36
CA ASN A 78 9.36 -0.61 -19.48
C ASN A 78 7.83 -0.35 -19.37
N GLY A 79 7.39 0.70 -18.69
CA GLY A 79 5.97 1.07 -18.58
C GLY A 79 5.13 0.27 -17.58
N ILE A 80 5.57 -0.94 -17.23
CA ILE A 80 4.73 -1.93 -16.52
C ILE A 80 5.07 -2.02 -15.03
N ILE A 81 6.31 -1.75 -14.65
CA ILE A 81 6.78 -1.91 -13.27
C ILE A 81 7.71 -0.77 -12.86
N GLY A 82 7.66 -0.34 -11.61
CA GLY A 82 8.63 0.59 -11.05
C GLY A 82 9.96 -0.11 -10.74
N ASP A 83 11.04 0.67 -10.69
CA ASP A 83 12.34 0.20 -10.20
C ASP A 83 12.20 -0.30 -8.75
N PRO A 84 12.48 -1.58 -8.47
CA PRO A 84 12.35 -2.14 -7.12
C PRO A 84 13.30 -1.51 -6.09
N LEU A 85 14.41 -0.90 -6.51
CA LEU A 85 15.46 -0.44 -5.59
C LEU A 85 15.31 1.03 -5.17
N TYR A 86 14.66 1.85 -5.99
CA TYR A 86 14.67 3.31 -5.83
C TYR A 86 14.09 3.80 -4.49
N TYR A 87 12.92 3.31 -4.09
CA TYR A 87 12.27 3.59 -2.81
C TYR A 87 12.30 2.41 -1.83
N SER A 88 13.13 1.39 -2.10
CA SER A 88 13.26 0.24 -1.19
C SER A 88 13.72 0.69 0.19
N PHE A 89 13.16 0.12 1.26
CA PHE A 89 13.46 0.51 2.65
C PHE A 89 13.28 2.01 2.94
N MET A 90 12.38 2.69 2.20
CA MET A 90 12.21 4.14 2.24
C MET A 90 13.47 4.93 1.85
N ASN A 91 14.37 4.32 1.10
CA ASN A 91 15.49 5.02 0.48
C ASN A 91 14.95 6.17 -0.40
N ASN A 92 15.63 7.31 -0.43
CA ASN A 92 15.18 8.52 -1.14
C ASN A 92 13.82 9.12 -0.69
N ILE A 93 13.36 8.82 0.54
CA ILE A 93 12.18 9.45 1.14
C ILE A 93 12.59 10.21 2.40
N ASP A 94 12.84 11.51 2.28
CA ASP A 94 13.00 12.40 3.44
C ASP A 94 11.64 12.94 3.92
N PRO A 95 11.48 13.34 5.20
CA PRO A 95 10.24 13.94 5.70
C PRO A 95 9.78 15.19 4.94
N GLY A 96 10.71 15.89 4.27
CA GLY A 96 10.43 17.05 3.42
C GLY A 96 10.20 16.71 1.94
N THR A 97 10.28 15.43 1.53
CA THR A 97 10.00 15.04 0.15
C THR A 97 8.52 15.17 -0.15
N MET A 98 8.20 15.92 -1.20
CA MET A 98 6.82 16.13 -1.65
C MET A 98 6.45 15.10 -2.71
N TYR A 99 5.20 14.64 -2.68
CA TYR A 99 4.70 13.77 -3.73
C TYR A 99 4.50 14.55 -5.01
N THR A 100 5.27 14.22 -6.05
CA THR A 100 5.25 14.93 -7.34
C THR A 100 4.12 14.48 -8.27
N GLY A 101 3.43 13.38 -7.95
CA GLY A 101 2.36 12.82 -8.78
C GLY A 101 1.04 13.60 -8.78
N ASN A 102 0.90 14.65 -7.97
CA ASN A 102 -0.26 15.56 -7.99
C ASN A 102 0.10 16.93 -7.40
N LYS A 103 -0.56 18.00 -7.84
CA LYS A 103 -0.46 19.37 -7.31
C LYS A 103 -1.04 19.55 -5.89
N GLY A 104 -1.30 18.46 -5.17
CA GLY A 104 -1.99 18.48 -3.87
C GLY A 104 -1.13 18.91 -2.69
N GLY A 105 0.17 19.16 -2.89
CA GLY A 105 1.07 19.64 -1.83
C GLY A 105 1.21 18.69 -0.65
N ILE A 106 1.05 17.37 -0.89
CA ILE A 106 1.13 16.34 0.15
C ILE A 106 2.55 15.76 0.25
N PRO A 107 3.07 15.51 1.47
CA PRO A 107 4.33 14.80 1.64
C PRO A 107 4.28 13.38 1.08
N LEU A 108 5.40 12.93 0.50
CA LEU A 108 5.56 11.58 -0.05
C LEU A 108 5.30 10.50 1.00
N LEU A 109 5.68 10.77 2.25
CA LEU A 109 5.43 9.88 3.39
C LEU A 109 3.93 9.66 3.65
N VAL A 110 3.11 10.71 3.50
CA VAL A 110 1.65 10.60 3.69
C VAL A 110 1.02 9.80 2.57
N HIS A 111 1.49 10.01 1.34
CA HIS A 111 1.10 9.18 0.20
C HIS A 111 1.50 7.71 0.39
N PHE A 112 2.71 7.45 0.90
CA PHE A 112 3.21 6.11 1.23
C PHE A 112 2.30 5.38 2.22
N VAL A 113 1.91 6.03 3.32
CA VAL A 113 1.03 5.44 4.33
C VAL A 113 -0.37 5.23 3.78
N TYR A 114 -0.92 6.20 3.04
CA TYR A 114 -2.23 6.08 2.43
C TYR A 114 -2.32 4.87 1.48
N GLN A 115 -1.35 4.73 0.57
CA GLN A 115 -1.32 3.62 -0.40
C GLN A 115 -1.05 2.27 0.26
N MET A 116 -0.26 2.23 1.35
CA MET A 116 -0.04 1.02 2.13
C MET A 116 -1.37 0.41 2.63
N MET A 117 -2.35 1.23 3.01
CA MET A 117 -3.64 0.73 3.49
C MET A 117 -4.42 0.00 2.38
N PHE A 118 -4.33 0.47 1.14
CA PHE A 118 -4.90 -0.23 -0.03
C PHE A 118 -4.13 -1.51 -0.35
N ALA A 119 -2.80 -1.49 -0.24
CA ALA A 119 -1.97 -2.68 -0.42
C ALA A 119 -2.36 -3.77 0.58
N ILE A 120 -2.61 -3.41 1.84
CA ILE A 120 -3.01 -4.32 2.91
C ILE A 120 -4.41 -4.93 2.65
N ILE A 121 -5.41 -4.11 2.32
CA ILE A 121 -6.81 -4.58 2.27
C ILE A 121 -7.09 -5.50 1.07
N THR A 122 -6.43 -5.27 -0.07
CA THR A 122 -6.78 -5.94 -1.33
C THR A 122 -6.55 -7.47 -1.32
N PRO A 123 -5.37 -7.99 -0.89
CA PRO A 123 -5.20 -9.44 -0.79
C PRO A 123 -5.98 -10.04 0.40
N ALA A 124 -6.25 -9.24 1.45
CA ALA A 124 -7.05 -9.67 2.58
C ALA A 124 -8.51 -9.99 2.17
N LEU A 125 -9.08 -9.20 1.24
CA LEU A 125 -10.42 -9.46 0.68
C LEU A 125 -10.50 -10.77 -0.11
N ILE A 126 -9.48 -11.06 -0.92
CA ILE A 126 -9.42 -12.29 -1.73
C ILE A 126 -9.32 -13.52 -0.82
N THR A 127 -8.52 -13.42 0.24
CA THR A 127 -8.23 -14.54 1.12
C THR A 127 -9.33 -14.81 2.15
N GLY A 128 -10.11 -13.79 2.52
CA GLY A 128 -11.34 -13.95 3.29
C GLY A 128 -12.32 -14.95 2.65
N ALA A 129 -12.35 -15.05 1.32
CA ALA A 129 -13.19 -16.00 0.59
C ALA A 129 -12.78 -17.48 0.79
N PHE A 130 -11.52 -17.75 1.14
CA PHE A 130 -10.98 -19.11 1.29
C PHE A 130 -10.50 -19.42 2.73
N ALA A 131 -10.84 -18.57 3.71
CA ALA A 131 -10.26 -18.52 5.06
C ALA A 131 -10.34 -19.81 5.93
N ASN A 132 -10.95 -20.90 5.44
CA ASN A 132 -11.00 -22.20 6.13
C ASN A 132 -10.36 -23.35 5.35
N ARG A 133 -9.76 -23.10 4.19
CA ARG A 133 -9.28 -24.15 3.27
C ARG A 133 -7.78 -24.12 2.99
N VAL A 134 -7.05 -23.17 3.59
CA VAL A 134 -5.62 -22.95 3.33
C VAL A 134 -4.79 -22.94 4.62
N ASN A 135 -3.63 -23.59 4.56
CA ASN A 135 -2.64 -23.60 5.63
C ASN A 135 -1.93 -22.24 5.72
N PHE A 136 -1.52 -21.85 6.94
CA PHE A 136 -0.89 -20.54 7.20
C PHE A 136 0.35 -20.23 6.34
N PRO A 137 1.28 -21.18 6.06
CA PRO A 137 2.42 -20.89 5.19
C PRO A 137 2.02 -20.66 3.74
N ALA A 138 1.06 -21.43 3.22
CA ALA A 138 0.53 -21.25 1.87
C ALA A 138 -0.16 -19.88 1.71
N TYR A 139 -0.84 -19.43 2.78
CA TYR A 139 -1.43 -18.10 2.86
C TYR A 139 -0.37 -16.99 2.75
N LEU A 140 0.75 -17.06 3.50
CA LEU A 140 1.81 -16.06 3.43
C LEU A 140 2.52 -16.02 2.06
N VAL A 141 2.73 -17.20 1.46
CA VAL A 141 3.29 -17.29 0.10
C VAL A 141 2.36 -16.62 -0.90
N PHE A 142 1.05 -16.89 -0.81
CA PHE A 142 0.05 -16.22 -1.64
C PHE A 142 0.07 -14.70 -1.45
N LEU A 143 0.06 -14.20 -0.21
CA LEU A 143 0.12 -12.76 0.06
C LEU A 143 1.35 -12.10 -0.57
N THR A 144 2.51 -12.76 -0.45
CA THR A 144 3.77 -12.24 -1.00
C THR A 144 3.73 -12.15 -2.52
N PHE A 145 3.41 -13.26 -3.20
CA PHE A 145 3.37 -13.28 -4.66
C PHE A 145 2.28 -12.38 -5.22
N TRP A 146 1.10 -12.38 -4.62
CA TRP A 146 -0.01 -11.55 -5.08
C TRP A 146 0.31 -10.06 -4.94
N THR A 147 0.90 -9.66 -3.80
CA THR A 147 1.27 -8.26 -3.58
C THR A 147 2.33 -7.81 -4.59
N LEU A 148 3.40 -8.59 -4.78
CA LEU A 148 4.53 -8.18 -5.61
C LEU A 148 4.30 -8.32 -7.10
N LEU A 149 3.60 -9.38 -7.55
CA LEU A 149 3.46 -9.69 -8.97
C LEU A 149 2.13 -9.24 -9.58
N VAL A 150 1.10 -9.01 -8.77
CA VAL A 150 -0.22 -8.61 -9.26
C VAL A 150 -0.53 -7.18 -8.83
N TYR A 151 -0.50 -6.92 -7.52
CA TYR A 151 -0.89 -5.60 -7.00
C TYR A 151 0.08 -4.50 -7.42
N CYS A 152 1.38 -4.65 -7.16
CA CYS A 152 2.35 -3.59 -7.47
C CYS A 152 2.40 -3.22 -8.97
N PRO A 153 2.45 -4.16 -9.94
CA PRO A 153 2.37 -3.80 -11.36
C PRO A 153 1.05 -3.14 -11.72
N PHE A 154 -0.07 -3.63 -11.18
CA PHE A 154 -1.39 -3.02 -11.46
C PHE A 154 -1.49 -1.59 -10.94
N VAL A 155 -0.96 -1.32 -9.74
CA VAL A 155 -0.84 0.04 -9.21
C VAL A 155 0.09 0.88 -10.06
N HIS A 156 1.24 0.37 -10.49
CA HIS A 156 2.15 1.13 -11.33
C HIS A 156 1.50 1.53 -12.66
N MET A 157 0.76 0.62 -13.28
CA MET A 157 0.07 0.87 -14.56
C MET A 157 -1.02 1.95 -14.48
N ILE A 158 -1.70 2.09 -13.33
CA ILE A 158 -2.90 2.93 -13.19
C ILE A 158 -2.63 4.22 -12.40
N TRP A 159 -1.78 4.15 -11.38
CA TRP A 159 -1.58 5.23 -10.41
C TRP A 159 -0.17 5.80 -10.37
N SER A 160 0.80 5.24 -11.12
CA SER A 160 2.12 5.87 -11.17
C SER A 160 2.05 7.23 -11.87
N PRO A 161 2.88 8.21 -11.46
CA PRO A 161 2.94 9.51 -12.14
C PRO A 161 3.35 9.42 -13.62
N GLN A 162 4.01 8.33 -14.00
CA GLN A 162 4.49 8.04 -15.36
C GLN A 162 3.49 7.18 -16.17
N GLU A 163 2.20 7.31 -15.87
CA GLU A 163 1.03 6.62 -16.44
C GLU A 163 1.23 5.98 -17.83
N CYS A 164 1.74 4.74 -17.87
CA CYS A 164 1.97 4.01 -19.12
C CYS A 164 0.67 3.70 -19.89
N TRP A 165 -0.45 3.54 -19.18
CA TRP A 165 -1.73 3.14 -19.80
C TRP A 165 -2.64 4.31 -20.16
N ARG A 166 -2.50 5.45 -19.49
CA ARG A 166 -3.38 6.61 -19.72
C ARG A 166 -2.80 7.61 -20.73
N ASN A 167 -1.48 7.68 -20.83
CA ASN A 167 -0.76 8.42 -21.86
C ASN A 167 -0.27 7.40 -22.88
N GLY A 168 -0.92 7.32 -24.05
CA GLY A 168 -0.56 6.38 -25.13
C GLY A 168 0.77 6.69 -25.81
N GLU A 169 1.85 6.87 -25.05
CA GLU A 169 3.20 7.09 -25.57
C GLU A 169 4.09 5.91 -25.19
N SER A 170 4.26 5.05 -26.19
CA SER A 170 5.41 4.14 -26.36
C SER A 170 6.66 4.92 -26.74
#